data_AF-A0A285Q6N7-F1
#
_entry.id   AF-A0A285Q6N7-F1
#
_cell.length_a   1.000
_cell.length_b   1.000
_cell.length_c   1.000
_cell.angle_alpha   90.00
_cell.angle_beta   90.00
_cell.angle_gamma   90.00
#
_symmetry.space_group_name_H-M   'P 1'
#
loop_
_entity.id
_entity.type
_entity.pdbx_description
1 polymer ?
#
loop_
_entity_poly.entity_id
_entity_poly.type
_entity_poly.pdbx_seq_one_letter_code
_entity_poly.pdbx_strand_id
1 'polypeptide(L)'
;MMTVVAVAGFNIHSGSNLGLIPSAEAAQGEAEGEAKGEAEGRAEGEGEAEGKAEGEAEGEGVSASLKKAVRRPEGYAPYQGDVAELRALGEKLFNDNSLSSNGLSCATCHTNGMVYLDTFKNQYPHFVAMGKRDFGMDMVHLDEMVQICMVAPMAAEPLGWGSKELAALTEYTLQEQQKYIDKQ
;
A
#
# COMPACT_ATOMS: atom_id res chain seq x y z
N MET A 1 0.42 -53.69 -28.82
CA MET A 1 0.96 -52.75 -29.83
C MET A 1 1.84 -51.75 -29.09
N MET A 2 3.15 -51.85 -29.31
CA MET A 2 4.18 -50.98 -28.76
C MET A 2 4.40 -49.83 -29.76
N THR A 3 4.50 -48.59 -29.28
CA THR A 3 5.32 -47.58 -29.96
C THR A 3 6.03 -46.72 -28.92
N VAL A 4 7.34 -46.92 -28.85
CA VAL A 4 8.36 -46.12 -28.15
C VAL A 4 9.23 -45.53 -29.26
N VAL A 5 9.39 -44.20 -29.32
CA VAL A 5 10.52 -43.47 -29.94
C VAL A 5 10.48 -42.03 -29.35
N ALA A 6 11.32 -41.65 -28.38
CA ALA A 6 12.74 -41.24 -28.41
C ALA A 6 12.98 -39.73 -28.68
N VAL A 7 13.85 -39.19 -27.84
CA VAL A 7 14.32 -37.80 -27.61
C VAL A 7 15.41 -37.39 -28.61
N ALA A 8 15.52 -36.08 -28.93
CA ALA A 8 16.77 -35.28 -28.89
C ALA A 8 16.62 -33.92 -29.60
N GLY A 9 17.23 -32.86 -29.06
CA GLY A 9 17.46 -31.62 -29.82
C GLY A 9 17.75 -30.34 -29.03
N PHE A 10 18.69 -30.36 -28.07
CA PHE A 10 19.25 -29.16 -27.45
C PHE A 10 20.34 -28.60 -28.38
N ASN A 11 20.27 -27.31 -28.77
CA ASN A 11 21.33 -26.65 -29.53
C ASN A 11 21.88 -25.46 -28.71
N ILE A 12 23.08 -25.65 -28.16
CA ILE A 12 23.94 -24.59 -27.62
C ILE A 12 24.91 -24.22 -28.74
N HIS A 13 24.92 -22.97 -29.18
CA HIS A 13 26.05 -22.43 -29.95
C HIS A 13 26.83 -21.47 -29.06
N SER A 14 28.02 -21.93 -28.69
CA SER A 14 29.11 -21.16 -28.11
C SER A 14 29.91 -20.53 -29.26
N GLY A 15 30.23 -19.24 -29.14
CA GLY A 15 31.00 -18.52 -30.13
C GLY A 15 31.69 -17.31 -29.50
N SER A 16 32.83 -17.56 -28.86
CA SER A 16 33.80 -16.52 -28.51
C SER A 16 34.42 -15.95 -29.77
N ASN A 17 34.47 -14.63 -29.90
CA ASN A 17 35.42 -13.98 -30.81
C ASN A 17 36.07 -12.78 -30.11
N LEU A 18 37.39 -12.90 -29.92
CA LEU A 18 38.29 -11.93 -29.33
C LEU A 18 38.81 -11.05 -30.48
N GLY A 19 38.80 -9.72 -30.34
CA GLY A 19 39.36 -8.84 -31.37
C GLY A 19 39.38 -7.35 -31.03
N LEU A 20 40.46 -6.93 -30.38
CA LEU A 20 41.25 -5.69 -30.62
C LEU A 20 40.67 -4.28 -30.29
N ILE A 21 41.31 -3.69 -29.28
CA ILE A 21 41.52 -2.28 -28.88
C ILE A 21 42.28 -1.55 -30.04
N PRO A 22 42.19 -0.21 -30.34
CA PRO A 22 42.52 0.86 -29.37
C PRO A 22 41.95 2.30 -29.51
N SER A 23 42.31 3.08 -28.48
CA SER A 23 42.46 4.55 -28.39
C SER A 23 41.17 5.37 -28.27
N ALA A 24 40.87 5.90 -27.09
CA ALA A 24 41.38 7.15 -26.50
C ALA A 24 40.60 8.35 -27.03
N GLU A 25 39.85 9.03 -26.16
CA GLU A 25 39.90 10.48 -25.98
C GLU A 25 39.01 10.90 -24.81
N ALA A 26 39.55 11.83 -24.04
CA ALA A 26 39.03 12.35 -22.80
C ALA A 26 38.01 13.45 -23.05
N ALA A 27 37.00 13.56 -22.19
CA ALA A 27 36.36 14.84 -21.89
C ALA A 27 35.65 14.74 -20.54
N GLN A 28 36.31 15.25 -19.51
CA GLN A 28 35.68 15.68 -18.27
C GLN A 28 34.87 16.95 -18.58
N GLY A 29 33.64 17.03 -18.09
CA GLY A 29 32.80 18.22 -18.17
C GLY A 29 31.92 18.28 -16.94
N GLU A 30 32.43 18.93 -15.91
CA GLU A 30 31.71 19.35 -14.72
C GLU A 30 30.74 20.46 -15.11
N ALA A 31 29.49 20.41 -14.63
CA ALA A 31 28.53 21.50 -14.75
C ALA A 31 27.89 21.73 -13.38
N GLU A 32 28.57 22.53 -12.57
CA GLU A 32 27.97 23.21 -11.42
C GLU A 32 27.18 24.42 -11.97
N GLY A 33 25.87 24.45 -11.68
CA GLY A 33 25.01 25.59 -11.96
C GLY A 33 24.63 26.29 -10.66
N GLU A 34 25.38 27.33 -10.31
CA GLU A 34 24.94 28.33 -9.35
C GLU A 34 23.81 29.16 -9.96
N ALA A 35 22.69 29.28 -9.25
CA ALA A 35 21.71 30.32 -9.48
C ALA A 35 21.34 30.98 -8.15
N LYS A 36 22.09 32.04 -7.83
CA LYS A 36 21.69 33.07 -6.86
C LYS A 36 20.55 33.89 -7.46
N GLY A 37 19.44 33.98 -6.74
CA GLY A 37 18.35 34.91 -7.01
C GLY A 37 17.79 35.44 -5.71
N GLU A 38 18.36 36.53 -5.21
CA GLU A 38 17.76 37.35 -4.18
C GLU A 38 16.69 38.23 -4.83
N ALA A 39 15.47 38.20 -4.31
CA ALA A 39 14.47 39.23 -4.56
C ALA A 39 13.69 39.46 -3.27
N GLU A 40 14.15 40.46 -2.51
CA GLU A 40 13.34 41.10 -1.48
C GLU A 40 12.25 41.95 -2.16
N GLY A 41 11.00 41.73 -1.75
CA GLY A 41 9.85 42.51 -2.19
C GLY A 41 8.84 42.59 -1.07
N ARG A 42 9.04 43.53 -0.14
CA ARG A 42 8.01 43.93 0.82
C ARG A 42 7.01 44.83 0.10
N ALA A 43 5.81 44.31 -0.12
CA ALA A 43 4.64 45.11 -0.46
C ALA A 43 3.51 44.68 0.48
N GLU A 44 3.16 45.58 1.38
CA GLU A 44 1.97 45.47 2.23
C GLU A 44 0.74 45.68 1.34
N GLY A 45 -0.12 44.67 1.30
CA GLY A 45 -1.40 44.69 0.63
C GLY A 45 -2.36 43.86 1.45
N GLU A 46 -3.22 44.54 2.21
CA GLU A 46 -4.34 43.92 2.91
C GLU A 46 -5.32 43.39 1.86
N GLY A 47 -5.44 42.07 1.81
CA GLY A 47 -6.40 41.36 0.99
C GLY A 47 -6.65 40.01 1.63
N GLU A 48 -7.80 39.86 2.28
CA GLU A 48 -8.31 38.56 2.71
C GLU A 48 -8.54 37.70 1.46
N ALA A 49 -7.57 36.85 1.16
CA ALA A 49 -7.69 35.80 0.19
C ALA A 49 -7.60 34.48 0.95
N GLU A 50 -8.74 33.78 1.07
CA GLU A 50 -8.79 32.37 1.43
C GLU A 50 -8.10 31.56 0.33
N GLY A 51 -6.78 31.50 0.41
CA GLY A 51 -5.96 30.63 -0.42
C GLY A 51 -5.86 29.27 0.24
N LYS A 52 -6.61 28.27 -0.25
CA LYS A 52 -6.23 26.87 -0.09
C LYS A 52 -4.89 26.67 -0.82
N ALA A 53 -3.81 26.86 -0.09
CA ALA A 53 -2.49 26.42 -0.51
C ALA A 53 -2.37 24.92 -0.22
N GLU A 54 -2.97 24.10 -1.08
CA GLU A 54 -2.55 22.71 -1.22
C GLU A 54 -1.25 22.73 -2.05
N GLY A 55 -0.13 22.94 -1.34
CA GLY A 55 1.19 22.72 -1.90
C GLY A 55 1.40 21.23 -2.05
N GLU A 56 1.13 20.72 -3.25
CA GLU A 56 1.53 19.40 -3.70
C GLU A 56 3.06 19.37 -3.79
N ALA A 57 3.70 18.91 -2.72
CA ALA A 57 4.97 18.21 -2.88
C ALA A 57 4.61 16.78 -3.30
N GLU A 58 4.68 16.51 -4.61
CA GLU A 58 4.69 15.16 -5.15
C GLU A 58 5.88 14.39 -4.57
N GLY A 59 5.62 13.74 -3.44
CA GLY A 59 6.39 12.62 -2.95
C GLY A 59 5.51 11.38 -3.08
N GLU A 60 6.08 10.32 -3.61
CA GLU A 60 5.53 8.98 -3.83
C GLU A 60 4.98 8.35 -2.52
N GLY A 61 3.88 8.91 -1.99
CA GLY A 61 3.38 8.61 -0.65
C GLY A 61 1.94 9.07 -0.42
N VAL A 62 1.31 8.48 0.59
CA VAL A 62 -0.11 8.71 0.94
C VAL A 62 -0.36 10.20 1.25
N SER A 63 -1.40 10.79 0.67
CA SER A 63 -1.75 12.20 0.89
C SER A 63 -2.08 12.50 2.35
N ALA A 64 -1.88 13.75 2.81
CA ALA A 64 -2.20 14.15 4.19
C ALA A 64 -3.67 13.89 4.56
N SER A 65 -4.58 14.10 3.61
CA SER A 65 -6.01 13.84 3.77
C SER A 65 -6.29 12.36 4.04
N LEU A 66 -5.67 11.45 3.28
CA LEU A 66 -5.81 10.01 3.50
C LEU A 66 -5.18 9.58 4.83
N LYS A 67 -4.01 10.13 5.19
CA LYS A 67 -3.39 9.87 6.49
C LYS A 67 -4.30 10.25 7.66
N LYS A 68 -5.09 11.31 7.52
CA LYS A 68 -6.09 11.71 8.51
C LYS A 68 -7.31 10.80 8.50
N ALA A 69 -7.79 10.41 7.31
CA ALA A 69 -9.02 9.62 7.16
C ALA A 69 -8.94 8.21 7.77
N VAL A 70 -7.76 7.57 7.75
CA VAL A 70 -7.56 6.22 8.29
C VAL A 70 -7.29 6.17 9.79
N ARG A 71 -7.31 7.31 10.49
CA ARG A 71 -7.20 7.34 11.96
C ARG A 71 -8.58 7.29 12.60
N ARG A 72 -8.74 6.47 13.64
CA ARG A 72 -9.98 6.44 14.43
C ARG A 72 -10.34 7.83 14.92
N PRO A 73 -11.59 8.29 14.73
CA PRO A 73 -12.04 9.55 15.31
C PRO A 73 -12.19 9.42 16.82
N GLU A 74 -12.16 10.55 17.52
CA GLU A 74 -12.39 10.59 18.96
C GLU A 74 -13.82 10.11 19.28
N GLY A 75 -13.97 9.32 20.35
CA GLY A 75 -15.26 8.74 20.73
C GLY A 75 -15.78 7.66 19.79
N TYR A 76 -14.93 7.10 18.92
CA TYR A 76 -15.32 6.04 18.01
C TYR A 76 -15.90 4.81 18.73
N ALA A 77 -17.06 4.37 18.27
CA ALA A 77 -17.65 3.08 18.59
C ALA A 77 -17.96 2.33 17.28
N PRO A 78 -17.53 1.06 17.13
CA PRO A 78 -17.80 0.27 15.93
C PRO A 78 -19.29 -0.01 15.77
N TYR A 79 -19.70 -0.23 14.51
CA TYR A 79 -21.05 -0.72 14.22
C TYR A 79 -21.24 -2.09 14.88
N GLN A 80 -22.35 -2.23 15.62
CA GLN A 80 -22.72 -3.47 16.28
C GLN A 80 -23.79 -4.20 15.46
N GLY A 81 -23.58 -5.48 15.19
CA GLY A 81 -24.51 -6.34 14.47
C GLY A 81 -24.29 -7.81 14.78
N ASP A 82 -25.05 -8.69 14.13
CA ASP A 82 -24.83 -10.13 14.24
C ASP A 82 -23.45 -10.50 13.67
N VAL A 83 -22.65 -11.20 14.46
CA VAL A 83 -21.27 -11.52 14.12
C VAL A 83 -21.18 -12.45 12.92
N ALA A 84 -22.13 -13.39 12.76
CA ALA A 84 -22.13 -14.30 11.63
C ALA A 84 -22.49 -13.56 10.33
N GLU A 85 -23.47 -12.65 10.39
CA GLU A 85 -23.80 -11.77 9.26
C GLU A 85 -22.64 -10.84 8.88
N LEU A 86 -21.98 -10.24 9.87
CA LEU A 86 -20.83 -9.36 9.65
C LEU A 86 -19.68 -10.12 8.98
N ARG A 87 -19.37 -11.34 9.43
CA ARG A 87 -18.33 -12.16 8.79
C ARG A 87 -18.71 -12.57 7.37
N ALA A 88 -19.96 -12.96 7.13
CA ALA A 88 -20.42 -13.33 5.79
C ALA A 88 -20.39 -12.14 4.82
N LEU A 89 -20.70 -10.92 5.29
CA LEU A 89 -20.52 -9.70 4.50
C LEU A 89 -19.04 -9.37 4.30
N GLY A 90 -18.23 -9.48 5.36
CA GLY A 90 -16.81 -9.19 5.33
C GLY A 90 -16.07 -10.10 4.36
N GLU A 91 -16.41 -11.38 4.29
CA GLU A 91 -15.88 -12.32 3.30
C GLU A 91 -16.17 -11.86 1.86
N LYS A 92 -17.40 -11.41 1.60
CA LYS A 92 -17.76 -10.89 0.27
C LYS A 92 -16.93 -9.67 -0.09
N LEU A 93 -16.85 -8.69 0.82
CA LEU A 93 -16.09 -7.45 0.62
C LEU A 93 -14.58 -7.72 0.47
N PHE A 94 -14.04 -8.67 1.24
CA PHE A 94 -12.63 -9.05 1.17
C PHE A 94 -12.22 -9.57 -0.21
N ASN A 95 -13.16 -10.16 -0.94
CA ASN A 95 -12.99 -10.66 -2.30
C ASN A 95 -13.46 -9.68 -3.39
N ASP A 96 -13.99 -8.51 -3.03
CA ASP A 96 -14.62 -7.58 -3.97
C ASP A 96 -13.60 -6.62 -4.60
N ASN A 97 -13.30 -6.85 -5.89
CA ASN A 97 -12.40 -6.00 -6.67
C ASN A 97 -13.01 -4.64 -7.03
N SER A 98 -14.31 -4.43 -6.84
CA SER A 98 -14.97 -3.14 -7.12
C SER A 98 -14.73 -2.09 -6.02
N LEU A 99 -14.15 -2.49 -4.88
CA LEU A 99 -13.77 -1.56 -3.81
C LEU A 99 -12.60 -0.65 -4.19
N SER A 100 -11.77 -1.05 -5.16
CA SER A 100 -10.57 -0.34 -5.57
C SER A 100 -10.71 0.29 -6.96
N SER A 101 -9.99 1.39 -7.16
CA SER A 101 -9.82 1.98 -8.50
C SER A 101 -8.81 1.21 -9.37
N ASN A 102 -7.96 0.38 -8.75
CA ASN A 102 -6.88 -0.36 -9.42
C ASN A 102 -7.17 -1.86 -9.60
N GLY A 103 -8.39 -2.31 -9.29
CA GLY A 103 -8.85 -3.69 -9.49
C GLY A 103 -8.33 -4.70 -8.48
N LEU A 104 -7.63 -4.29 -7.42
CA LEU A 104 -7.23 -5.15 -6.32
C LEU A 104 -8.36 -5.35 -5.29
N SER A 105 -8.44 -6.54 -4.71
CA SER A 105 -9.21 -6.80 -3.48
C SER A 105 -8.25 -7.19 -2.36
N CYS A 106 -8.74 -7.28 -1.13
CA CYS A 106 -7.92 -7.75 0.00
C CYS A 106 -7.36 -9.16 -0.29
N ALA A 107 -8.20 -10.01 -0.88
CA ALA A 107 -7.83 -11.36 -1.29
C ALA A 107 -6.70 -11.41 -2.32
N THR A 108 -6.52 -10.37 -3.15
CA THR A 108 -5.43 -10.35 -4.14
C THR A 108 -4.05 -10.53 -3.49
N CYS A 109 -3.85 -10.00 -2.28
CA CYS A 109 -2.60 -10.17 -1.53
C CYS A 109 -2.70 -11.23 -0.42
N HIS A 110 -3.85 -11.33 0.25
CA HIS A 110 -4.00 -12.11 1.49
C HIS A 110 -4.68 -13.47 1.32
N THR A 111 -4.82 -13.96 0.08
CA THR A 111 -5.34 -15.31 -0.17
C THR A 111 -4.58 -16.35 0.65
N ASN A 112 -5.31 -17.23 1.36
CA ASN A 112 -4.77 -18.30 2.19
C ASN A 112 -3.80 -17.86 3.31
N GLY A 113 -3.82 -16.58 3.70
CA GLY A 113 -2.93 -16.02 4.70
C GLY A 113 -1.55 -15.61 4.16
N MET A 114 -1.38 -15.55 2.83
CA MET A 114 -0.17 -15.04 2.22
C MET A 114 0.08 -13.56 2.59
N VAL A 115 1.35 -13.17 2.58
CA VAL A 115 1.81 -11.78 2.78
C VAL A 115 1.52 -11.20 4.18
N TYR A 116 0.78 -11.90 5.05
CA TYR A 116 0.73 -11.54 6.46
C TYR A 116 2.12 -11.69 7.09
N LEU A 117 2.54 -10.64 7.79
CA LEU A 117 3.76 -10.68 8.60
C LEU A 117 3.47 -11.45 9.89
N ASP A 118 4.54 -11.98 10.49
CA ASP A 118 4.43 -12.78 11.72
C ASP A 118 3.84 -11.97 12.89
N THR A 119 3.91 -10.64 12.85
CA THR A 119 3.26 -9.74 13.82
C THR A 119 1.74 -9.75 13.73
N PHE A 120 1.16 -10.23 12.63
CA PHE A 120 -0.29 -10.32 12.46
C PHE A 120 -0.94 -11.19 13.55
N LYS A 121 -0.23 -12.15 14.14
CA LYS A 121 -0.71 -12.96 15.27
C LYS A 121 -0.85 -12.19 16.58
N ASN A 122 -0.26 -10.99 16.68
CA ASN A 122 -0.30 -10.19 17.89
C ASN A 122 -1.68 -9.57 18.09
N GLN A 123 -2.13 -9.47 19.33
CA GLN A 123 -3.35 -8.77 19.67
C GLN A 123 -3.27 -7.30 19.21
N TYR A 124 -4.35 -6.81 18.62
CA TYR A 124 -4.48 -5.39 18.26
C TYR A 124 -4.93 -4.56 19.48
N PRO A 125 -4.47 -3.30 19.63
CA PRO A 125 -3.53 -2.62 18.73
C PRO A 125 -2.08 -3.12 18.90
N HIS A 126 -1.32 -3.12 17.81
CA HIS A 126 0.11 -3.41 17.83
C HIS A 126 0.88 -2.58 16.80
N PHE A 127 2.21 -2.61 16.88
CA PHE A 127 3.08 -1.90 15.94
C PHE A 127 3.04 -2.54 14.54
N VAL A 128 2.75 -1.74 13.52
CA VAL A 128 2.79 -2.17 12.11
C VAL A 128 3.74 -1.25 11.33
N ALA A 129 4.74 -1.85 10.66
CA ALA A 129 5.79 -1.11 9.96
C ALA A 129 5.25 -0.12 8.92
N MET A 130 4.29 -0.52 8.08
CA MET A 130 3.68 0.38 7.08
C MET A 130 2.81 1.47 7.72
N GLY A 131 2.13 1.17 8.84
CA GLY A 131 1.38 2.16 9.62
C GLY A 131 2.30 3.25 10.16
N LYS A 132 3.49 2.89 10.66
CA LYS A 132 4.48 3.88 11.10
C LYS A 132 5.09 4.65 9.93
N ARG A 133 5.58 3.95 8.91
CA ARG A 133 6.32 4.54 7.77
C ARG A 133 5.45 5.51 6.97
N ASP A 134 4.26 5.06 6.57
CA ASP A 134 3.46 5.78 5.58
C ASP A 134 2.43 6.69 6.25
N PHE A 135 1.91 6.27 7.41
CA PHE A 135 0.83 6.96 8.12
C PHE A 135 1.29 7.67 9.40
N GLY A 136 2.49 7.39 9.92
CA GLY A 136 2.99 7.97 11.17
C GLY A 136 2.28 7.45 12.41
N MET A 137 1.80 6.21 12.39
CA MET A 137 1.07 5.58 13.51
C MET A 137 2.01 4.66 14.30
N ASP A 138 2.14 4.90 15.61
CA ASP A 138 3.00 4.06 16.49
C ASP A 138 2.37 2.70 16.78
N MET A 139 1.05 2.69 16.97
CA MET A 139 0.24 1.50 17.15
C MET A 139 -0.95 1.61 16.20
N VAL A 140 -1.35 0.49 15.64
CA VAL A 140 -2.44 0.40 14.66
C VAL A 140 -3.50 -0.53 15.23
N HIS A 141 -4.75 -0.10 15.20
CA HIS A 141 -5.90 -0.95 15.46
C HIS A 141 -6.30 -1.75 14.20
N LEU A 142 -7.09 -2.81 14.36
CA LEU A 142 -7.38 -3.70 13.22
C LEU A 142 -8.20 -3.03 12.12
N ASP A 143 -9.21 -2.24 12.47
CA ASP A 143 -10.00 -1.44 11.52
C ASP A 143 -9.17 -0.33 10.86
N GLU A 144 -8.22 0.29 11.58
CA GLU A 144 -7.22 1.17 10.98
C GLU A 144 -6.34 0.42 9.98
N MET A 145 -5.93 -0.82 10.30
CA MET A 145 -5.15 -1.67 9.39
C MET A 145 -5.95 -2.01 8.12
N VAL A 146 -7.24 -2.32 8.27
CA VAL A 146 -8.15 -2.53 7.12
C VAL A 146 -8.18 -1.28 6.23
N GLN A 147 -8.39 -0.10 6.82
CA GLN A 147 -8.42 1.17 6.08
C GLN A 147 -7.07 1.47 5.41
N ILE A 148 -5.94 1.21 6.08
CA ILE A 148 -4.58 1.35 5.52
C ILE A 148 -4.40 0.46 4.30
N CYS A 149 -4.83 -0.80 4.35
CA CYS A 149 -4.79 -1.71 3.19
C CYS A 149 -5.70 -1.25 2.05
N MET A 150 -6.84 -0.65 2.36
CA MET A 150 -7.73 -0.10 1.34
C MET A 150 -7.09 1.10 0.63
N VAL A 151 -6.55 2.06 1.36
CA VAL A 151 -6.10 3.31 0.72
C VAL A 151 -4.72 3.19 0.08
N ALA A 152 -3.78 2.41 0.65
CA ALA A 152 -2.39 2.43 0.21
C ALA A 152 -2.14 1.48 -0.97
N PRO A 153 -2.26 0.14 -0.83
CA PRO A 153 -2.08 -0.74 -1.98
C PRO A 153 -3.31 -0.82 -2.89
N MET A 154 -4.53 -0.73 -2.35
CA MET A 154 -5.76 -0.89 -3.16
C MET A 154 -6.27 0.40 -3.80
N ALA A 155 -5.68 1.58 -3.54
CA ALA A 155 -6.19 2.85 -4.10
C ALA A 155 -7.73 2.99 -3.99
N ALA A 156 -8.27 2.58 -2.84
CA ALA A 156 -9.68 2.64 -2.50
C ALA A 156 -9.96 3.84 -1.59
N GLU A 157 -11.22 4.28 -1.59
CA GLU A 157 -11.69 5.25 -0.61
C GLU A 157 -11.84 4.57 0.76
N PRO A 158 -11.46 5.25 1.86
CA PRO A 158 -11.74 4.75 3.20
C PRO A 158 -13.24 4.57 3.42
N LEU A 159 -13.62 3.50 4.11
CA LEU A 159 -14.98 3.28 4.55
C LEU A 159 -15.34 4.23 5.69
N GLY A 160 -16.64 4.52 5.83
CA GLY A 160 -17.13 5.28 6.97
C GLY A 160 -16.85 4.55 8.28
N TRP A 161 -16.33 5.25 9.28
CA TRP A 161 -15.95 4.64 10.57
C TRP A 161 -17.09 3.88 11.26
N GLY A 162 -18.32 4.40 11.21
CA GLY A 162 -19.51 3.73 11.75
C GLY A 162 -20.25 2.83 10.74
N SER A 163 -19.64 2.50 9.60
CA SER A 163 -20.29 1.71 8.55
C SER A 163 -20.38 0.23 8.91
N LYS A 164 -21.40 -0.44 8.37
CA LYS A 164 -21.54 -1.90 8.50
C LYS A 164 -20.40 -2.61 7.76
N GLU A 165 -19.94 -2.03 6.67
CA GLU A 165 -18.87 -2.54 5.79
C GLU A 165 -17.52 -2.59 6.53
N LEU A 166 -17.14 -1.51 7.23
CA LEU A 166 -15.89 -1.51 8.01
C LEU A 166 -15.95 -2.51 9.16
N ALA A 167 -17.08 -2.58 9.87
CA ALA A 167 -17.26 -3.58 10.94
C ALA A 167 -17.21 -5.00 10.38
N ALA A 168 -17.82 -5.25 9.21
CA ALA A 168 -17.82 -6.54 8.54
C ALA A 168 -16.41 -6.98 8.12
N LEU A 169 -15.65 -6.10 7.46
CA LEU A 169 -14.25 -6.37 7.10
C LEU A 169 -13.36 -6.58 8.33
N THR A 170 -13.58 -5.82 9.40
CA THR A 170 -12.83 -5.96 10.65
C THR A 170 -13.11 -7.32 11.30
N GLU A 171 -14.38 -7.71 11.42
CA GLU A 171 -14.78 -9.02 11.97
C GLU A 171 -14.29 -10.20 11.13
N TYR A 172 -14.32 -10.08 9.80
CA TYR A 172 -13.76 -11.10 8.92
C TYR A 172 -12.23 -11.15 9.04
N THR A 173 -11.55 -10.01 9.16
CA THR A 173 -10.10 -9.98 9.34
C THR A 173 -9.68 -10.56 10.70
N LEU A 174 -10.48 -10.39 11.77
CA LEU A 174 -10.28 -11.13 13.04
C LEU A 174 -10.37 -12.63 12.84
N GLN A 175 -11.31 -13.10 12.00
CA GLN A 175 -11.41 -14.52 11.67
C GLN A 175 -10.17 -15.01 10.90
N GLU A 176 -9.67 -14.23 9.94
CA GLU A 176 -8.43 -14.54 9.22
C GLU A 176 -7.20 -14.54 10.16
N GLN A 177 -7.15 -13.62 11.12
CA GLN A 177 -6.11 -13.59 12.16
C GLN A 177 -6.12 -14.89 12.99
N GLN A 178 -7.30 -15.34 13.43
CA GLN A 178 -7.41 -16.59 14.17
C GLN A 178 -6.97 -17.79 13.33
N LYS A 179 -7.40 -17.87 12.07
CA LYS A 179 -6.97 -18.93 11.14
C LYS A 179 -5.45 -18.91 10.93
N TYR A 180 -4.83 -17.74 10.88
CA TYR A 180 -3.39 -17.60 10.76
C TYR A 180 -2.68 -18.12 12.02
N ILE A 181 -3.17 -17.78 13.21
CA ILE A 181 -2.66 -18.29 14.49
C ILE A 181 -2.75 -19.81 14.56
N ASP A 182 -3.88 -20.39 14.19
CA ASP A 182 -4.15 -21.83 14.32
C ASP A 182 -3.31 -22.70 13.35
N LYS A 183 -2.74 -22.10 12.30
CA LYS A 183 -1.92 -22.79 11.29
C LYS A 183 -0.43 -22.85 11.62
N GLN A 184 0.03 -22.07 12.58
CA GLN A 184 1.45 -21.97 12.98
C GLN A 184 1.78 -22.98 14.09
#